data_AF-A0A7W1K6V2-F1
#
_entry.id   AF-A0A7W1K6V2-F1
#
_cell.length_a   1.000
_cell.length_b   1.000
_cell.length_c   1.000
_cell.angle_alpha   90.00
_cell.angle_beta   90.00
_cell.angle_gamma   90.00
#
_symmetry.space_group_name_H-M   'P 1'
#
loop_
_entity.id
_entity.type
_entity.pdbx_description
1 polymer ?
#
loop_
_entity_poly.entity_id
_entity_poly.type
_entity_poly.pdbx_seq_one_letter_code
_entity_poly.pdbx_strand_id
1 'polypeptide(L)' 'GWVAVSAGIVEGRRMTGNPSIEDDVRNAGGEWEDSEVVIDANLVSSRKPDDLPAFMRATIEVAAHAEAPA' A
#
# COMPACT_ATOMS: atom_id res chain seq x y z
N GLY A 1 2.08 -4.15 4.17
CA GLY A 1 2.32 -3.81 5.57
C GLY A 1 1.61 -4.82 6.45
N TRP A 2 2.31 -5.34 7.46
CA TRP A 2 1.76 -6.31 8.40
C TRP A 2 0.46 -5.82 9.06
N VAL A 3 0.40 -4.54 9.43
CA VAL A 3 -0.80 -3.92 10.04
C VAL A 3 -2.03 -4.00 9.13
N ALA A 4 -1.88 -3.74 7.83
CA ALA A 4 -3.01 -3.81 6.88
C ALA A 4 -3.50 -5.24 6.69
N VAL A 5 -2.56 -6.21 6.64
CA VAL A 5 -2.88 -7.64 6.58
C VAL A 5 -3.66 -8.05 7.83
N SER A 6 -3.17 -7.70 9.03
CA SER A 6 -3.85 -8.01 10.30
C SER A 6 -5.20 -7.33 10.44
N ALA A 7 -5.38 -6.15 9.84
CA ALA A 7 -6.66 -5.45 9.82
C ALA A 7 -7.67 -6.05 8.83
N GLY A 8 -7.27 -7.00 7.98
CA GLY A 8 -8.15 -7.63 6.99
C GLY A 8 -8.56 -6.71 5.85
N ILE A 9 -7.77 -5.67 5.55
CA ILE A 9 -8.12 -4.65 4.54
C ILE A 9 -7.39 -4.82 3.20
N VAL A 10 -6.70 -5.94 3.01
CA VAL A 10 -5.83 -6.21 1.84
C VAL A 10 -6.46 -7.15 0.80
N GLU A 11 -7.54 -7.84 1.14
CA GLU A 11 -8.19 -8.79 0.22
C GLU A 11 -8.67 -8.10 -1.06
N GLY A 12 -8.25 -8.60 -2.22
CA GLY A 12 -8.57 -8.04 -3.53
C GLY A 12 -7.89 -6.70 -3.85
N ARG A 13 -6.93 -6.26 -3.02
CA ARG A 13 -6.22 -4.99 -3.20
C ARG A 13 -4.83 -5.20 -3.77
N ARG A 14 -4.41 -4.28 -4.63
CA ARG A 14 -3.02 -4.15 -5.09
C ARG A 14 -2.21 -3.40 -4.05
N MET A 15 -1.05 -3.95 -3.70
CA MET A 15 -0.14 -3.28 -2.79
C MET A 15 1.31 -3.71 -3.00
N THR A 16 2.22 -2.94 -2.43
CA THR A 16 3.61 -3.34 -2.25
C THR A 16 4.01 -3.24 -0.78
N GLY A 17 5.26 -3.56 -0.48
CA GLY A 17 5.79 -3.54 0.87
C GLY A 17 7.19 -4.12 0.92
N ASN A 18 7.77 -4.21 2.12
CA ASN A 18 9.02 -4.95 2.29
C ASN A 18 8.86 -6.35 1.65
N PRO A 19 9.78 -6.81 0.78
CA PRO A 19 9.69 -8.14 0.16
C PRO A 19 9.45 -9.28 1.17
N SER A 20 9.90 -9.12 2.42
CA SER A 20 9.68 -10.12 3.48
C SER A 20 8.21 -10.37 3.85
N ILE A 21 7.26 -9.53 3.42
CA ILE A 21 5.82 -9.68 3.70
C ILE A 21 5.00 -10.03 2.45
N GLU A 22 5.65 -10.34 1.34
CA GLU A 22 5.01 -10.70 0.06
C GLU A 22 4.05 -11.89 0.23
N ASP A 23 4.52 -12.97 0.88
CA ASP A 23 3.70 -14.15 1.13
C ASP A 23 2.54 -13.87 2.09
N ASP A 24 2.73 -13.03 3.10
CA ASP A 24 1.65 -12.63 4.02
C ASP A 24 0.53 -11.88 3.29
N VAL A 25 0.89 -11.00 2.37
CA VAL A 25 -0.07 -10.25 1.55
C VAL A 25 -0.84 -11.18 0.63
N ARG A 26 -0.15 -12.09 -0.08
CA ARG A 26 -0.78 -13.07 -0.97
C ARG A 26 -1.71 -14.02 -0.22
N ASN A 27 -1.28 -14.52 0.95
CA ASN A 27 -2.07 -15.42 1.77
C ASN A 27 -3.33 -14.74 2.33
N ALA A 28 -3.30 -13.42 2.52
CA ALA A 28 -4.47 -12.62 2.90
C ALA A 28 -5.31 -12.15 1.70
N GLY A 29 -5.06 -12.68 0.49
CA GLY A 29 -5.83 -12.40 -0.71
C GLY A 29 -5.48 -11.07 -1.40
N GLY A 30 -4.38 -10.43 -1.04
CA GLY A 30 -3.87 -9.23 -1.71
C GLY A 30 -2.98 -9.54 -2.91
N GLU A 31 -2.95 -8.61 -3.87
CA GLU A 31 -2.06 -8.64 -5.03
C GLU A 31 -0.77 -7.88 -4.71
N TRP A 32 0.29 -8.61 -4.35
CA TRP A 32 1.60 -8.01 -4.10
C TRP A 32 2.39 -7.81 -5.40
N GLU A 33 2.92 -6.61 -5.62
CA GLU A 33 3.83 -6.29 -6.74
C GLU A 33 5.12 -5.59 -6.28
N ASP A 34 6.24 -5.87 -6.97
CA ASP A 34 7.53 -5.22 -6.72
C ASP A 34 7.59 -3.86 -7.44
N SER A 35 7.10 -2.81 -6.78
CA SER A 35 7.05 -1.44 -7.30
C SER A 35 7.46 -0.44 -6.22
N GLU A 36 8.07 0.69 -6.61
CA GLU A 36 8.48 1.73 -5.65
C GLU A 36 7.30 2.29 -4.87
N VAL A 37 6.15 2.40 -5.52
CA VAL A 37 4.90 2.87 -4.93
C VAL A 37 3.74 2.17 -5.63
N VAL A 38 2.73 1.80 -4.87
CA VAL A 38 1.45 1.30 -5.38
C VAL A 38 0.35 2.15 -4.77
N ILE A 39 -0.52 2.67 -5.63
CA ILE A 39 -1.74 3.39 -5.27
C ILE A 39 -2.91 2.51 -5.71
N ASP A 40 -3.69 2.05 -4.75
CA ASP A 40 -4.97 1.39 -4.98
C ASP A 40 -6.03 2.17 -4.19
N ALA A 41 -6.85 2.96 -4.89
CA ALA A 41 -7.78 3.90 -4.27
C ALA A 41 -7.12 4.73 -3.15
N ASN A 42 -7.53 4.56 -1.90
CA ASN A 42 -6.97 5.26 -0.74
C ASN A 42 -5.79 4.53 -0.07
N LEU A 43 -5.40 3.34 -0.56
CA LEU A 43 -4.27 2.57 -0.05
C LEU A 43 -2.99 2.95 -0.82
N VAL A 44 -2.11 3.69 -0.17
CA VAL A 44 -0.77 4.00 -0.68
C VAL A 44 0.25 3.12 0.06
N SER A 45 1.10 2.41 -0.69
CA SER A 45 2.10 1.51 -0.13
C SER A 45 3.43 1.59 -0.87
N SER A 46 4.53 1.25 -0.20
CA SER A 46 5.91 1.34 -0.72
C SER A 46 6.83 0.32 -0.02
N ARG A 47 8.00 0.01 -0.59
CA ARG A 47 8.83 -1.14 -0.16
C ARG A 47 9.86 -0.80 0.92
N LYS A 48 10.54 0.34 0.78
CA LYS A 48 11.76 0.66 1.55
C LYS A 48 12.04 2.17 1.62
N PRO A 49 12.95 2.64 2.50
CA PRO A 49 13.26 4.07 2.63
C PRO A 49 13.70 4.77 1.33
N ASP A 50 14.40 4.07 0.43
CA ASP A 50 14.80 4.63 -0.87
C ASP A 50 13.60 5.10 -1.71
N ASP A 51 12.44 4.48 -1.52
CA ASP A 51 11.21 4.78 -2.26
C ASP A 51 10.40 5.93 -1.62
N LEU A 52 10.86 6.51 -0.50
CA LEU A 52 10.20 7.62 0.21
C LEU A 52 9.82 8.80 -0.71
N PRO A 53 10.65 9.25 -1.66
CA PRO A 53 10.26 10.33 -2.55
C PRO A 53 9.03 10.01 -3.42
N ALA A 54 8.87 8.75 -3.86
CA ALA A 54 7.69 8.30 -4.60
C ALA A 54 6.47 8.16 -3.67
N PHE A 55 6.67 7.52 -2.51
CA PHE A 55 5.64 7.33 -1.50
C PHE A 55 5.03 8.65 -1.01
N MET A 56 5.87 9.65 -0.69
CA MET A 56 5.40 10.94 -0.19
C MET A 56 4.60 11.71 -1.25
N ARG A 57 5.04 11.69 -2.52
CA ARG A 57 4.30 12.32 -3.62
C ARG A 57 2.90 11.70 -3.78
N ALA A 58 2.85 10.36 -3.84
CA ALA A 58 1.60 9.62 -3.95
C ALA A 58 0.66 9.85 -2.76
N THR A 59 1.20 9.85 -1.54
CA THR A 59 0.41 10.06 -0.31
C THR A 59 -0.21 11.45 -0.29
N ILE A 60 0.55 12.49 -0.65
CA ILE A 60 0.04 13.87 -0.71
C ILE A 60 -1.03 13.99 -1.80
N GLU A 61 -0.82 13.40 -2.98
CA GLU A 61 -1.79 13.41 -4.08
C GLU A 61 -3.11 12.76 -3.64
N VAL A 62 -3.07 11.55 -3.09
CA VAL A 62 -4.27 10.84 -2.61
C VAL A 62 -4.96 11.61 -1.49
N ALA A 63 -4.20 12.16 -0.53
CA ALA A 63 -4.77 12.92 0.58
C ALA A 63 -5.42 14.24 0.14
N ALA A 64 -4.84 14.92 -0.86
CA ALA A 64 -5.40 16.16 -1.41
C ALA A 64 -6.71 15.94 -2.18
N HIS A 65 -6.95 14.72 -2.66
CA HIS A 65 -8.16 14.33 -3.38
C HIS A 65 -9.14 13.50 -2.53
N ALA A 66 -8.81 13.21 -1.27
CA ALA A 66 -9.71 12.53 -0.36
C ALA A 66 -10.83 13.48 0.07
N GLU A 67 -12.08 13.08 -0.14
CA GLU A 67 -13.21 13.79 0.47
C GLU A 67 -13.13 13.64 2.00
N ALA A 68 -13.37 14.73 2.73
CA ALA A 68 -13.43 14.67 4.18
C ALA A 68 -14.57 13.73 4.59
N PRO A 69 -14.36 12.83 5.57
CA PRO A 69 -15.45 12.01 6.08
C PRO A 69 -16.56 12.91 6.62
N ALA A 70 -17.80 12.59 6.23
CA ALA A 70 -19.01 13.27 6.68
C ALA A 70 -19.21 13.19 8.20
#